data_AF-A0A1B6F677-F1
#
_entry.id   AF-A0A1B6F677-F1
#
_cell.length_a   1.000
_cell.length_b   1.000
_cell.length_c   1.000
_cell.angle_alpha   90.00
_cell.angle_beta   90.00
_cell.angle_gamma   90.00
#
_symmetry.space_group_name_H-M   'P 1'
#
loop_
_entity.id
_entity.type
_entity.pdbx_description
1 polymer ?
#
loop_
_entity_poly.entity_id
_entity_poly.type
_entity_poly.pdbx_seq_one_letter_code
_entity_poly.pdbx_strand_id
1 'polypeptide(L)'
;GDSVVGGLNTKVRSTTPEIPSSSLTPEPPTSPPFKPPTTESPYYVKQALEGQVTIDNMEFTPGLSNHSSMEFTTLATSLEEELKMAVFDRQTLNYGPAYIFVKVLEFMPGSVVVRYRIGWT
;
A
#
# COMPACT_ATOMS: atom_id res chain seq x y z
N GLY A 1 33.62 -12.42 -64.64
CA GLY A 1 34.39 -12.14 -63.41
C GLY A 1 33.45 -12.28 -62.24
N ASP A 2 33.82 -12.78 -61.09
CA ASP A 2 35.10 -13.28 -60.56
C ASP A 2 34.72 -14.19 -59.37
N SER A 3 35.63 -15.07 -58.94
CA SER A 3 35.49 -16.05 -57.86
C SER A 3 35.15 -15.40 -56.49
N VAL A 4 34.69 -16.10 -55.45
CA VAL A 4 35.53 -16.83 -54.47
C VAL A 4 34.65 -17.64 -53.49
N VAL A 5 35.25 -18.74 -53.03
CA VAL A 5 34.82 -19.83 -52.15
C VAL A 5 34.71 -19.44 -50.66
N GLY A 6 33.84 -20.15 -49.91
CA GLY A 6 33.89 -20.29 -48.44
C GLY A 6 32.48 -20.29 -47.84
N GLY A 7 32.07 -21.14 -46.90
CA GLY A 7 32.71 -22.14 -46.08
C GLY A 7 31.69 -22.60 -45.03
N LEU A 8 31.91 -23.81 -44.49
CA LEU A 8 31.41 -24.40 -43.24
C LEU A 8 29.89 -24.49 -42.90
N ASN A 9 29.37 -25.71 -43.08
CA ASN A 9 28.90 -26.63 -42.02
C ASN A 9 27.61 -26.31 -41.22
N THR A 10 26.53 -26.91 -41.74
CA THR A 10 25.52 -27.78 -41.09
C THR A 10 24.63 -27.27 -39.94
N LYS A 11 23.34 -27.32 -40.30
CA LYS A 11 22.11 -26.87 -39.63
C LYS A 11 21.48 -28.01 -38.79
N VAL A 12 21.41 -27.78 -37.48
CA VAL A 12 20.25 -27.91 -36.56
C VAL A 12 19.17 -28.99 -36.82
N ARG A 13 19.09 -29.91 -35.83
CA ARG A 13 17.90 -30.53 -35.16
C ARG A 13 17.08 -31.59 -35.89
N SER A 14 16.95 -32.77 -35.28
CA SER A 14 15.76 -33.20 -34.51
C SER A 14 15.79 -34.71 -34.28
N THR A 15 15.89 -35.15 -33.02
CA THR A 15 15.51 -36.52 -32.65
C THR A 15 15.05 -36.53 -31.20
N THR A 16 13.77 -36.82 -31.00
CA THR A 16 13.14 -37.08 -29.70
C THR A 16 13.64 -38.42 -29.16
N PRO A 17 14.02 -38.50 -27.88
CA PRO A 17 14.06 -39.79 -27.18
C PRO A 17 13.18 -39.78 -25.91
N GLU A 18 12.67 -40.98 -25.63
CA GLU A 18 11.73 -41.40 -24.60
C GLU A 18 12.13 -41.03 -23.16
N ILE A 19 11.13 -40.81 -22.31
CA ILE A 19 11.27 -40.45 -20.89
C ILE A 19 11.38 -41.73 -20.05
N PRO A 20 12.52 -42.03 -19.39
CA PRO A 20 12.55 -43.06 -18.36
C PRO A 20 11.98 -42.52 -17.04
N SER A 21 10.95 -43.19 -16.52
CA SER A 21 10.43 -43.01 -15.16
C SER A 21 11.36 -43.64 -14.13
N SER A 22 12.01 -42.81 -13.30
CA SER A 22 12.41 -43.14 -11.92
C SER A 22 12.92 -41.88 -11.22
N SER A 23 12.15 -41.34 -10.27
CA SER A 23 12.67 -40.47 -9.21
C SER A 23 11.80 -40.67 -7.97
N LEU A 24 12.33 -41.41 -7.00
CA LEU A 24 11.78 -41.47 -5.64
C LEU A 24 12.19 -40.18 -4.93
N THR A 25 11.30 -39.20 -4.87
CA THR A 25 11.50 -37.97 -4.11
C THR A 25 10.80 -38.12 -2.76
N PRO A 26 11.48 -37.92 -1.61
CA PRO A 26 10.81 -37.92 -0.31
C PRO A 26 9.88 -36.71 -0.19
N GLU A 27 8.69 -36.92 0.36
CA GLU A 27 7.68 -35.87 0.56
C GLU A 27 8.24 -34.76 1.47
N PRO A 28 7.97 -33.46 1.18
CA PRO A 28 8.38 -32.37 2.05
C PRO A 28 7.70 -32.52 3.43
N PRO A 29 8.39 -32.18 4.54
CA PRO A 29 7.75 -32.18 5.84
C PRO A 29 6.56 -31.21 5.82
N THR A 30 5.37 -31.71 6.16
CA THR A 30 4.15 -30.93 6.32
C THR A 30 4.42 -29.80 7.31
N SER A 31 4.55 -28.58 6.79
CA SER A 31 4.64 -27.39 7.64
C SER A 31 3.40 -27.33 8.52
N PRO A 32 3.53 -27.09 9.84
CA PRO A 32 2.37 -26.80 10.67
C PRO A 32 1.61 -25.61 10.06
N PRO A 33 0.29 -25.54 10.25
CA PRO A 33 -0.50 -24.41 9.74
C PRO A 33 0.11 -23.13 10.28
N PHE A 34 0.44 -22.22 9.36
CA PHE A 34 0.93 -20.89 9.68
C PHE A 34 -0.17 -20.19 10.46
N LYS A 35 -0.06 -20.20 11.80
CA LYS A 35 -0.91 -19.36 12.64
C LYS A 35 -0.38 -17.95 12.42
N PRO A 36 -1.15 -17.03 11.83
CA PRO A 36 -0.74 -15.63 11.81
C PRO A 36 -0.47 -15.22 13.27
N PRO A 37 0.59 -14.44 13.53
CA PRO A 37 0.88 -14.02 14.89
C PRO A 37 -0.36 -13.32 15.45
N THR A 38 -0.97 -13.87 16.51
CA THR A 38 -2.04 -13.23 17.28
C THR A 38 -1.50 -12.10 18.16
N THR A 39 -0.46 -11.43 17.71
CA THR A 39 -0.06 -10.15 18.29
C THR A 39 -1.09 -9.17 17.77
N GLU A 40 -2.20 -9.01 18.49
CA GLU A 40 -3.01 -7.81 18.37
C GLU A 40 -2.06 -6.65 18.66
N SER A 41 -1.57 -6.02 17.60
CA SER A 41 -0.88 -4.76 17.69
C SER A 41 -1.85 -3.81 18.40
N PRO A 42 -1.45 -3.10 19.46
CA PRO A 42 -2.35 -2.28 20.27
C PRO A 42 -2.97 -1.09 19.50
N TYR A 43 -2.78 -1.02 18.19
CA TYR A 43 -3.18 0.08 17.31
C TYR A 43 -4.04 -0.36 16.12
N TYR A 44 -4.45 -1.64 16.02
CA TYR A 44 -5.31 -2.06 14.92
C TYR A 44 -6.73 -1.52 15.10
N VAL A 45 -7.07 -0.52 14.31
CA VAL A 45 -8.44 -0.01 14.22
C VAL A 45 -9.15 -0.76 13.10
N LYS A 46 -10.15 -1.58 13.47
CA LYS A 46 -11.04 -2.23 12.50
C LYS A 46 -11.77 -1.17 11.69
N GLN A 47 -12.08 -1.48 10.43
CA GLN A 47 -12.88 -0.61 9.57
C GLN A 47 -12.26 0.80 9.45
N ALA A 48 -10.96 0.83 9.21
CA ALA A 48 -10.23 2.06 9.00
C ALA A 48 -9.22 1.93 7.86
N LEU A 49 -8.99 3.04 7.18
CA LEU A 49 -7.94 3.27 6.20
C LEU A 49 -7.03 4.37 6.74
N GLU A 50 -5.73 4.12 6.79
CA GLU A 50 -4.74 5.15 7.06
C GLU A 50 -4.11 5.64 5.77
N GLY A 51 -3.87 6.94 5.70
CA GLY A 51 -3.29 7.59 4.54
C GLY A 51 -2.34 8.71 4.93
N GLN A 52 -1.64 9.19 3.92
CA GLN A 52 -0.72 10.31 4.03
C GLN A 52 -0.94 11.24 2.84
N VAL A 53 -0.97 12.54 3.10
CA VAL A 53 -1.03 13.58 2.07
C VAL A 53 0.00 14.67 2.41
N THR A 54 0.57 15.29 1.38
CA THR A 54 1.53 16.39 1.54
C THR A 54 0.91 17.68 1.03
N ILE A 55 1.07 18.76 1.79
CA ILE A 55 0.61 20.09 1.42
C ILE A 55 1.83 20.91 0.99
N ASP A 56 2.03 21.02 -0.32
CA ASP A 56 3.25 21.61 -0.92
C ASP A 56 3.37 23.14 -0.74
N ASN A 57 2.28 23.84 -0.37
CA ASN A 57 2.23 25.29 -0.20
C ASN A 57 2.09 25.73 1.27
N MET A 58 2.54 24.89 2.21
CA MET A 58 2.47 25.20 3.63
C MET A 58 3.79 24.88 4.32
N GLU A 59 4.28 25.82 5.11
CA GLU A 59 5.49 25.64 5.92
C GLU A 59 5.13 24.98 7.26
N PHE A 60 5.95 24.02 7.67
CA PHE A 60 5.78 23.37 8.96
C PHE A 60 6.19 24.31 10.10
N THR A 61 5.28 24.56 11.03
CA THR A 61 5.56 25.29 12.28
C THR A 61 5.69 24.33 13.46
N PRO A 62 6.42 24.70 14.52
CA PRO A 62 6.45 23.90 15.75
C PRO A 62 5.06 23.69 16.37
N GLY A 63 4.12 24.62 16.17
CA GLY A 63 2.74 24.50 16.64
C GLY A 63 2.03 23.29 16.03
N LEU A 64 2.31 22.94 14.77
CA LEU A 64 1.76 21.75 14.12
C LEU A 64 2.28 20.42 14.69
N SER A 65 3.36 20.41 15.47
CA SER A 65 3.78 19.19 16.18
C SER A 65 3.00 18.96 17.49
N ASN A 66 2.29 19.98 17.99
CA ASN A 66 1.61 19.93 19.27
C ASN A 66 0.10 19.81 19.08
N HIS A 67 -0.45 18.64 19.42
CA HIS A 67 -1.88 18.33 19.26
C HIS A 67 -2.81 19.23 20.07
N SER A 68 -2.31 19.89 21.12
CA SER A 68 -3.06 20.83 21.95
C SER A 68 -2.92 22.28 21.48
N SER A 69 -2.12 22.55 20.44
CA SER A 69 -1.97 23.90 19.92
C SER A 69 -3.18 24.32 19.10
N MET A 70 -3.41 25.63 19.05
CA MET A 70 -4.44 26.21 18.19
C MET A 70 -4.13 25.96 16.71
N GLU A 71 -2.86 26.06 16.30
CA GLU A 71 -2.44 25.79 14.91
C GLU A 71 -2.78 24.36 14.47
N PHE A 72 -2.45 23.37 15.31
CA PHE A 72 -2.79 21.97 15.04
C PHE A 72 -4.30 21.79 14.95
N THR A 73 -5.03 22.24 15.97
CA THR A 73 -6.47 21.98 16.05
C THR A 73 -7.25 22.66 14.92
N THR A 74 -6.89 23.88 14.54
CA THR A 74 -7.49 24.58 13.40
C THR A 74 -7.21 23.87 12.08
N LEU A 75 -5.95 23.55 11.79
CA LEU A 75 -5.60 22.90 10.53
C LEU A 75 -6.17 21.48 10.45
N ALA A 76 -6.08 20.71 11.54
CA ALA A 76 -6.62 19.36 11.62
C ALA A 76 -8.13 19.35 11.38
N THR A 77 -8.88 20.24 12.04
CA THR A 77 -10.34 20.30 11.87
C THR A 77 -10.73 20.62 10.42
N SER A 78 -10.06 21.61 9.81
CA SER A 78 -10.30 21.95 8.40
C SER A 78 -9.99 20.78 7.47
N LEU A 79 -8.85 20.11 7.66
CA LEU A 79 -8.48 18.96 6.84
C LEU A 79 -9.39 17.75 7.04
N GLU A 80 -9.86 17.50 8.26
CA GLU A 80 -10.80 16.41 8.55
C GLU A 80 -12.10 16.59 7.76
N GLU A 81 -12.62 17.82 7.68
CA GLU A 81 -13.81 18.14 6.89
C GLU A 81 -13.54 18.07 5.38
N GLU A 82 -12.47 18.72 4.91
CA GLU A 82 -12.13 18.75 3.47
C GLU A 82 -11.81 17.36 2.93
N LEU A 83 -11.03 16.54 3.64
CA LEU A 83 -10.73 15.16 3.25
C LEU A 83 -12.00 14.31 3.22
N LYS A 84 -12.90 14.49 4.19
CA LYS A 84 -14.18 13.78 4.23
C LYS A 84 -15.03 14.11 3.01
N MET A 85 -15.10 15.39 2.63
CA MET A 85 -15.89 15.87 1.49
C MET A 85 -15.23 15.58 0.13
N ALA A 86 -13.90 15.43 0.09
CA ALA A 86 -13.16 15.09 -1.13
C ALA A 86 -13.27 13.60 -1.48
N VAL A 87 -13.33 12.72 -0.47
CA VAL A 87 -13.37 11.26 -0.67
C VAL A 87 -14.79 10.72 -0.83
N PHE A 88 -15.77 11.32 -0.15
CA PHE A 88 -17.15 10.81 -0.11
C PHE A 88 -18.16 11.85 -0.59
N ASP A 89 -19.13 11.41 -1.39
CA ASP A 89 -20.24 12.27 -1.78
C ASP A 89 -21.24 12.51 -0.64
N ARG A 90 -22.06 13.55 -0.79
CA ARG A 90 -23.05 13.93 0.23
C ARG A 90 -24.10 12.85 0.48
N GLN A 91 -24.41 11.99 -0.50
CA GLN A 91 -25.40 10.93 -0.31
C GLN A 91 -24.86 9.87 0.65
N THR A 92 -23.63 9.46 0.43
CA THR A 92 -22.89 8.51 1.26
C THR A 92 -22.72 9.06 2.68
N LEU A 93 -22.37 10.35 2.81
CA LEU A 93 -22.16 10.97 4.13
C LEU A 93 -23.44 11.15 4.94
N ASN A 94 -24.58 11.41 4.30
CA ASN A 94 -25.83 11.74 4.98
C ASN A 94 -26.80 10.57 5.13
N TYR A 95 -26.77 9.62 4.18
CA TYR A 95 -27.74 8.53 4.09
C TYR A 95 -27.08 7.16 3.93
N GLY A 96 -25.74 7.10 3.87
CA GLY A 96 -25.01 5.85 3.85
C GLY A 96 -25.27 5.03 5.11
N PRO A 97 -25.13 3.69 5.02
CA PRO A 97 -25.40 2.80 6.14
C PRO A 97 -24.33 2.89 7.25
N ALA A 98 -23.18 3.51 6.97
CA ALA A 98 -22.06 3.61 7.89
C ALA A 98 -21.78 5.05 8.27
N TYR A 99 -21.43 5.27 9.54
CA TYR A 99 -20.98 6.56 10.02
C TYR A 99 -19.49 6.75 9.70
N ILE A 100 -19.19 7.62 8.73
CA ILE A 100 -17.82 7.89 8.29
C ILE A 100 -17.22 9.06 9.09
N PHE A 101 -16.01 8.87 9.59
CA PHE A 101 -15.22 9.92 10.24
C PHE A 101 -13.79 9.95 9.69
N VAL A 102 -13.19 11.13 9.74
CA VAL A 102 -11.79 11.35 9.38
C VAL A 102 -11.09 11.95 10.58
N LYS A 103 -9.87 11.50 10.85
CA LYS A 103 -9.03 12.03 11.92
C LYS A 103 -7.64 12.32 11.40
N VAL A 104 -7.14 13.52 11.61
CA VAL A 104 -5.72 13.83 11.45
C VAL A 104 -4.97 13.29 12.66
N LEU A 105 -3.97 12.46 12.39
CA LEU A 105 -3.16 11.78 13.40
C LEU A 105 -1.96 12.63 13.79
N GLU A 106 -1.24 13.19 12.82
CA GLU A 106 -0.05 14.02 13.07
C GLU A 106 0.30 14.85 11.84
N PHE A 107 1.05 15.93 12.08
CA PHE A 107 1.75 16.70 11.05
C PHE A 107 3.26 16.47 11.19
N MET A 108 3.94 16.19 10.08
CA MET A 108 5.38 15.95 10.06
C MET A 108 6.13 17.07 9.30
N PRO A 109 7.39 17.38 9.70
CA PRO A 109 8.18 18.46 9.11
C PRO A 109 8.66 18.17 7.68
N GLY A 110 8.94 19.23 6.94
CA GLY A 110 9.18 19.24 5.49
C GLY A 110 8.23 20.25 4.83
N SER A 111 7.63 19.88 3.69
CA SER A 111 6.25 20.34 3.39
C SER A 111 5.32 19.78 4.47
N VAL A 112 4.20 20.43 4.81
CA VAL A 112 3.30 19.88 5.86
C VAL A 112 2.75 18.53 5.41
N VAL A 113 3.30 17.46 5.98
CA VAL A 113 2.86 16.09 5.70
C VAL A 113 1.83 15.70 6.75
N VAL A 114 0.64 15.36 6.30
CA VAL A 114 -0.51 15.01 7.12
C VAL A 114 -0.67 13.50 7.10
N ARG A 115 -0.60 12.85 8.26
CA ARG A 115 -1.09 11.48 8.41
C ARG A 115 -2.51 11.52 8.92
N TYR A 116 -3.39 10.76 8.30
CA TYR A 116 -4.80 10.73 8.64
C TYR A 116 -5.34 9.31 8.65
N ARG A 117 -6.47 9.14 9.31
CA ARG A 117 -7.25 7.90 9.35
C ARG A 117 -8.69 8.20 8.98
N ILE A 118 -9.21 7.46 8.01
CA ILE A 118 -10.64 7.39 7.69
C ILE A 118 -11.18 6.15 8.37
N GLY A 119 -12.25 6.26 9.15
CA GLY A 119 -12.92 5.14 9.79
C GLY A 119 -14.41 5.11 9.49
N TRP A 120 -15.01 3.93 9.63
CA TRP A 120 -16.46 3.74 9.49
C TRP A 120 -17.00 2.73 10.50
N THR A 121 -18.26 2.92 10.91
CA THR A 121 -18.99 2.03 11.83
C THR A 121 -20.42 1.82 11.38
#